data_AF-A0A5J4RJR5-F1
#
_entry.id   AF-A0A5J4RJR5-F1
#
_cell.length_a   1.000
_cell.length_b   1.000
_cell.length_c   1.000
_cell.angle_alpha   90.00
_cell.angle_beta   90.00
_cell.angle_gamma   90.00
#
_symmetry.space_group_name_H-M   'P 1'
#
loop_
_entity.id
_entity.type
_entity.pdbx_description
1 polymer ?
#
loop_
_entity_poly.entity_id
_entity_poly.type
_entity_poly.pdbx_seq_one_letter_code
_entity_poly.pdbx_strand_id
1 'polypeptide(L)'
;MTEEWLDFIVSSRIGMPHSYDIVIGSMANDQVYNYVSDYINGVLTREQFWVLAKYKHPTHQINFCTEQSLRCLTYIKSEEIIK
;
A
#
# COMPACT_ATOMS: atom_id res chain seq x y z
N MET A 1 -1.18 2.30 10.54
CA MET A 1 0.11 2.56 9.84
C MET A 1 1.19 2.56 10.90
N THR A 2 2.23 1.74 10.71
CA THR A 2 3.37 1.58 11.65
C THR A 2 4.69 1.88 10.94
N GLU A 3 5.81 1.95 11.67
CA GLU A 3 7.15 2.16 11.09
C GLU A 3 7.48 1.08 10.05
N GLU A 4 7.18 -0.18 10.37
CA GLU A 4 7.42 -1.31 9.47
C GLU A 4 6.62 -1.18 8.16
N TRP A 5 5.41 -0.61 8.25
CA TRP A 5 4.61 -0.32 7.06
C TRP A 5 5.26 0.75 6.18
N LEU A 6 5.83 1.81 6.77
CA LEU A 6 6.50 2.86 6.01
C LEU A 6 7.73 2.29 5.30
N ASP A 7 8.56 1.53 6.01
CA ASP A 7 9.75 0.90 5.45
C ASP A 7 9.40 -0.09 4.32
N PHE A 8 8.33 -0.88 4.51
CA PHE A 8 7.86 -1.82 3.50
C PHE A 8 7.34 -1.11 2.23
N ILE A 9 6.52 -0.07 2.39
CA ILE A 9 5.98 0.70 1.26
C ILE A 9 7.09 1.43 0.51
N VAL A 10 8.03 2.05 1.22
CA VAL A 10 9.19 2.70 0.61
C VAL A 10 10.01 1.70 -0.19
N SER A 11 10.34 0.55 0.40
CA SER A 11 11.07 -0.53 -0.27
C SER A 11 10.36 -0.99 -1.55
N SER A 12 9.04 -1.17 -1.48
CA SER A 12 8.22 -1.57 -2.62
C SER A 12 8.25 -0.51 -3.74
N ARG A 13 8.24 0.78 -3.39
CA ARG A 13 8.23 1.90 -4.36
C ARG A 13 9.56 2.14 -5.03
N ILE A 14 10.67 1.85 -4.36
CA ILE A 14 12.01 1.89 -4.98
C ILE A 14 12.33 0.61 -5.77
N GLY A 15 11.37 -0.31 -5.89
CA GLY A 15 11.50 -1.52 -6.70
C GLY A 15 12.19 -2.69 -6.01
N MET A 16 12.31 -2.68 -4.69
CA MET A 16 12.85 -3.84 -3.96
C MET A 16 11.84 -4.99 -3.99
N PRO A 17 12.24 -6.19 -4.44
CA PRO A 17 11.34 -7.34 -4.45
C PRO A 17 11.07 -7.83 -3.02
N HIS A 18 9.88 -8.39 -2.81
CA HIS A 18 9.51 -9.10 -1.60
C HIS A 18 9.00 -10.50 -1.94
N SER A 19 9.03 -11.42 -0.97
CA SER A 19 8.60 -12.81 -1.16
C SER A 19 7.16 -13.11 -0.72
N TYR A 20 6.41 -12.09 -0.31
CA TYR A 20 5.03 -12.27 0.14
C TYR A 20 4.07 -12.56 -1.02
N ASP A 21 3.26 -13.61 -0.87
CA ASP A 21 2.18 -13.96 -1.81
C ASP A 21 0.97 -13.02 -1.71
N ILE A 22 0.64 -12.61 -0.49
CA ILE A 22 -0.47 -11.68 -0.19
C ILE A 22 0.06 -10.59 0.73
N VAL A 23 -0.21 -9.33 0.39
CA VAL A 23 0.12 -8.17 1.21
C VAL A 23 -1.17 -7.51 1.66
N ILE A 24 -1.34 -7.33 2.97
CA ILE A 24 -2.50 -6.69 3.58
C ILE A 24 -2.01 -5.45 4.34
N GLY A 25 -2.63 -4.30 4.10
CA GLY A 25 -2.18 -3.08 4.77
C GLY A 25 -3.02 -1.86 4.47
N SER A 26 -2.56 -0.75 5.07
CA SER A 26 -3.12 0.57 4.82
C SER A 26 -2.86 0.98 3.38
N MET A 27 -3.91 1.36 2.64
CA MET A 27 -3.74 1.90 1.29
C MET A 27 -3.04 3.26 1.38
N ALA A 28 -1.99 3.44 0.59
CA ALA A 28 -1.49 4.77 0.28
C ALA A 28 -2.44 5.40 -0.76
N ASN A 29 -3.50 6.09 -0.30
CA ASN A 29 -4.29 6.95 -1.18
C ASN A 29 -3.43 8.08 -1.77
N ASP A 30 -3.95 8.83 -2.75
CA ASP A 30 -3.16 9.85 -3.49
C ASP A 30 -2.39 10.82 -2.57
N GLN A 31 -2.98 11.19 -1.43
CA GLN A 31 -2.34 12.08 -0.48
C GLN A 31 -1.22 11.41 0.33
N VAL A 32 -1.43 10.19 0.82
CA VAL A 32 -0.40 9.41 1.51
C VAL A 32 0.72 9.04 0.53
N TYR A 33 0.37 8.75 -0.72
CA TYR A 33 1.32 8.52 -1.80
C TYR A 33 2.25 9.70 -2.01
N ASN A 34 1.73 10.93 -2.05
CA ASN A 34 2.55 12.14 -2.15
C ASN A 34 3.53 12.25 -0.98
N TYR A 35 3.09 12.00 0.26
CA TYR A 35 3.96 12.03 1.44
C TYR A 35 5.06 10.96 1.38
N VAL A 36 4.73 9.75 0.92
CA VAL A 36 5.74 8.69 0.71
C VAL A 36 6.74 9.12 -0.37
N SER A 37 6.29 9.73 -1.46
CA SER A 37 7.19 10.19 -2.53
C SER A 37 8.10 11.33 -2.05
N ASP A 38 7.56 12.28 -1.29
CA ASP A 38 8.32 13.39 -0.72
C ASP A 38 9.34 12.89 0.31
N TYR A 39 8.99 11.86 1.09
CA TYR A 39 9.92 11.18 1.99
C TYR A 39 11.05 10.48 1.22
N ILE A 40 10.74 9.72 0.16
CA ILE A 40 11.75 9.07 -0.70
C ILE A 40 12.69 10.09 -1.34
N ASN A 41 12.17 11.24 -1.76
CA ASN A 41 12.93 12.33 -2.35
C ASN A 41 13.72 13.17 -1.32
N GLY A 42 13.62 12.87 -0.02
CA GLY A 42 14.28 13.59 1.06
C GLY A 42 13.67 14.98 1.37
N VAL A 43 12.49 15.28 0.82
CA VAL A 43 11.74 16.53 1.08
C VAL A 43 11.11 16.50 2.47
N LEU A 44 10.60 15.33 2.89
CA LEU A 44 10.07 15.12 4.24
C LEU A 44 11.02 14.26 5.07
N THR A 45 11.21 14.62 6.33
CA THR A 45 11.80 13.70 7.32
C THR A 45 10.79 12.63 7.74
N ARG A 46 11.27 11.56 8.37
CA ARG A 46 10.40 10.49 8.90
C ARG A 46 9.43 11.03 9.95
N GLU A 47 9.88 11.94 10.80
CA GLU A 47 9.02 12.58 11.81
C GLU A 47 7.93 13.44 11.16
N GLN A 48 8.29 14.22 10.13
CA GLN A 48 7.33 15.05 9.40
C GLN A 48 6.30 14.21 8.66
N PHE A 49 6.71 13.08 8.06
CA PHE A 49 5.81 12.10 7.47
C PHE A 49 4.73 11.66 8.46
N TRP A 50 5.13 11.24 9.68
CA TRP A 50 4.18 10.76 10.68
C TRP A 50 3.27 11.86 11.23
N VAL A 51 3.76 13.09 11.35
CA VAL A 51 2.92 14.25 11.70
C VAL A 51 1.81 14.49 10.68
N LEU A 52 2.09 14.27 9.40
CA LEU A 52 1.09 14.39 8.31
C LEU A 52 0.18 13.16 8.23
N ALA A 53 0.72 11.97 8.44
CA ALA A 53 0.01 10.70 8.31
C ALA A 53 -0.95 10.41 9.47
N LYS A 54 -0.70 10.93 10.68
CA LYS A 54 -1.51 10.63 11.89
C LYS A 54 -2.99 11.00 11.80
N TYR A 55 -3.36 11.91 10.89
CA TYR A 55 -4.74 12.32 10.67
C TYR A 55 -5.43 11.55 9.54
N LYS A 56 -4.78 10.55 8.95
CA LYS A 56 -5.36 9.73 7.88
C LYS A 56 -5.96 8.46 8.45
N HIS A 57 -7.18 8.16 8.02
CA HIS A 57 -7.83 6.90 8.32
C HIS A 57 -7.29 5.82 7.38
N PRO A 58 -6.54 4.83 7.87
CA PRO A 58 -6.05 3.75 7.04
C PRO A 58 -7.23 2.91 6.54
N THR A 59 -7.33 2.74 5.23
CA THR A 59 -8.24 1.77 4.62
C THR A 59 -7.60 0.37 4.66
N HIS A 60 -8.39 -0.67 4.41
CA HIS A 60 -7.90 -2.05 4.37
C HIS A 60 -7.75 -2.48 2.91
N GLN A 61 -6.52 -2.55 2.42
CA GLN A 61 -6.21 -3.04 1.08
C GLN A 61 -5.58 -4.42 1.15
N ILE A 62 -5.93 -5.28 0.19
CA ILE A 62 -5.35 -6.60 -0.01
C ILE A 62 -4.77 -6.63 -1.43
N ASN A 63 -3.49 -6.97 -1.56
CA ASN A 63 -2.81 -7.20 -2.83
C ASN A 63 -2.45 -8.67 -2.96
N PHE A 64 -2.80 -9.27 -4.09
CA PHE A 64 -2.47 -10.65 -4.45
C PHE A 64 -1.28 -10.62 -5.41
N CYS A 65 -0.10 -11.01 -4.94
CA CYS A 65 1.17 -10.83 -5.64
C CYS A 65 1.56 -12.04 -6.52
N THR A 66 0.92 -13.20 -6.31
CA THR A 66 1.21 -14.44 -7.04
C THR A 66 -0.05 -15.12 -7.54
N GLU A 67 0.05 -15.94 -8.59
CA GLU A 67 -1.09 -16.72 -9.08
C GLU A 67 -1.62 -17.70 -8.03
N GLN A 68 -0.73 -18.26 -7.20
CA GLN A 68 -1.10 -19.17 -6.12
C GLN A 68 -2.02 -18.47 -5.12
N SER A 69 -1.76 -17.19 -4.83
CA SER A 69 -2.57 -16.41 -3.90
C SER A 69 -4.03 -16.21 -4.36
N LEU A 70 -4.28 -16.20 -5.68
CA LEU A 70 -5.63 -16.09 -6.24
C LEU A 70 -6.51 -17.30 -5.89
N ARG A 71 -5.91 -18.45 -5.56
CA ARG A 71 -6.64 -19.65 -5.13
C ARG A 71 -7.35 -19.47 -3.78
N CYS A 72 -7.02 -18.43 -3.03
CA CYS A 72 -7.73 -18.05 -1.81
C CYS A 72 -9.06 -17.34 -2.09
N LEU A 73 -9.33 -16.94 -3.34
CA LEU A 73 -10.55 -16.26 -3.73
C LEU A 73 -11.60 -17.26 -4.20
N THR A 74 -12.83 -17.07 -3.73
CA THR A 74 -14.01 -17.77 -4.25
C THR A 74 -14.74 -16.84 -5.19
N TYR A 75 -14.89 -17.25 -6.45
CA TYR A 75 -15.72 -16.51 -7.40
C TYR A 75 -17.19 -16.53 -6.95
N ILE A 76 -17.82 -15.36 -6.90
CA ILE A 76 -19.23 -15.20 -6.49
C ILE A 76 -20.12 -14.85 -7.69
N LYS A 77 -19.80 -13.77 -8.41
CA LYS A 77 -20.52 -13.29 -9.59
C LYS A 77 -19.66 -12.34 -10.43
N SER A 78 -20.07 -12.12 -11.68
CA SER A 78 -19.61 -11.04 -12.55
C SER A 78 -20.81 -10.50 -13.31
N GLU A 79 -20.84 -9.20 -13.55
CA GLU A 79 -21.88 -8.55 -14.35
C GLU A 79 -21.23 -7.63 -15.40
N GLU A 80 -21.86 -7.55 -16.58
CA GLU A 80 -21.43 -6.65 -17.63
C GLU A 80 -21.93 -5.24 -17.33
N ILE A 81 -21.01 -4.26 -17.33
CA ILE A 81 -21.37 -2.86 -17.19
C ILE A 81 -21.78 -2.33 -18.57
N ILE A 82 -23.08 -2.24 -18.81
CA ILE A 82 -23.63 -1.61 -20.02
C ILE A 82 -23.42 -0.10 -19.87
N LYS A 83 -22.70 0.51 -20.82
CA LYS A 83 -22.41 1.96 -20.87
C LYS A 83 -23.60 2.75 -21.38
#